data_AF-A0A958LUQ7-F1
#
_entry.id   AF-A0A958LUQ7-F1
#
_cell.length_a   1.000
_cell.length_b   1.000
_cell.length_c   1.000
_cell.angle_alpha   90.00
_cell.angle_beta   90.00
_cell.angle_gamma   90.00
#
_symmetry.space_group_name_H-M   'P 1'
#
loop_
_entity.id
_entity.type
_entity.pdbx_description
1 polymer ?
#
loop_
_entity_poly.entity_id
_entity_poly.type
_entity_poly.pdbx_seq_one_letter_code
_entity_poly.pdbx_strand_id
1 'polypeptide(L)'
;AAPMVALAANSPYLFGRELWDETRIPLFEQSIFINSFQDVHGENISRVTLGTGYVRDSLFELFLENLDGYPPLLPMVLKSEPEWLGHLRLHNGTLWRWNRPLIGISDQGKYHLRIEHRVTAAGPSLRDEVAHVALFKGLSDYLVEMEDPPELKLDFQTARQNFYECCRHGLRAEITWIDGKRWNVQKLFHEWLLPKASEALSKKGVSSQELQVYFDQTLKPRILSGQNGAAWQKAYIATHGPDFQGMTEAYFQNQESGRPVHEWSV
;
A
#
# COMPACT_ATOMS: atom_id res chain seq x y z
N ALA A 1 -2.25 -2.97 4.70
CA ALA A 1 -2.42 -2.79 3.24
C ALA A 1 -3.73 -2.07 2.91
N ALA A 2 -4.89 -2.63 3.24
CA ALA A 2 -6.20 -2.09 2.86
C ALA A 2 -6.46 -0.62 3.29
N PRO A 3 -6.29 -0.21 4.56
CA PRO A 3 -6.49 1.20 4.92
C PRO A 3 -5.49 2.14 4.24
N MET A 4 -4.24 1.69 4.06
CA MET A 4 -3.19 2.49 3.41
C MET A 4 -3.50 2.78 1.94
N VAL A 5 -3.98 1.78 1.17
CA VAL A 5 -4.33 2.00 -0.23
C VAL A 5 -5.54 2.92 -0.37
N ALA A 6 -6.54 2.81 0.52
CA ALA A 6 -7.69 3.71 0.53
C ALA A 6 -7.29 5.18 0.79
N LEU A 7 -6.43 5.41 1.77
CA LEU A 7 -5.94 6.75 2.10
C LEU A 7 -5.05 7.34 1.00
N ALA A 8 -4.20 6.51 0.39
CA ALA A 8 -3.24 6.91 -0.63
C ALA A 8 -3.78 6.84 -2.07
N ALA A 9 -5.06 6.49 -2.26
CA ALA A 9 -5.64 6.35 -3.59
C ALA A 9 -5.47 7.63 -4.43
N ASN A 10 -4.92 7.47 -5.63
CA ASN A 10 -4.53 8.58 -6.50
C ASN A 10 -4.60 8.24 -8.01
N SER A 11 -5.26 7.15 -8.39
CA SER A 11 -5.34 6.73 -9.80
C SER A 11 -6.79 6.40 -10.23
N PRO A 12 -7.70 7.39 -10.23
CA PRO A 12 -9.11 7.17 -10.54
C PRO A 12 -9.46 7.02 -12.03
N TYR A 13 -8.54 7.39 -12.94
CA TYR A 13 -8.80 7.43 -14.37
C TYR A 13 -7.83 6.56 -15.17
N LEU A 14 -8.35 5.91 -16.22
CA LEU A 14 -7.57 5.23 -17.25
C LEU A 14 -8.22 5.45 -18.61
N PHE A 15 -7.45 5.86 -19.62
CA PHE A 15 -7.94 6.15 -20.98
C PHE A 15 -9.20 7.05 -21.01
N GLY A 16 -9.23 8.07 -20.14
CA GLY A 16 -10.34 9.02 -20.04
C GLY A 16 -11.61 8.47 -19.38
N ARG A 17 -11.56 7.28 -18.77
CA ARG A 17 -12.69 6.66 -18.06
C ARG A 17 -12.46 6.67 -16.57
N GLU A 18 -13.49 7.06 -15.80
CA GLU A 18 -13.47 6.89 -14.35
C GLU A 18 -13.62 5.40 -14.01
N LEU A 19 -12.72 4.90 -13.17
CA LEU A 19 -12.69 3.51 -12.71
C LEU A 19 -12.58 3.48 -11.18
N TRP A 20 -11.75 2.59 -10.64
CA TRP A 20 -11.52 2.43 -9.21
C TRP A 20 -10.75 3.64 -8.68
N ASP A 21 -10.97 4.02 -7.42
CA ASP A 21 -10.22 5.13 -6.79
C ASP A 21 -8.69 4.89 -6.86
N GLU A 22 -8.25 3.62 -6.84
CA GLU A 22 -6.88 3.21 -7.12
C GLU A 22 -6.82 2.14 -8.24
N THR A 23 -7.01 2.57 -9.49
CA THR A 23 -7.02 1.70 -10.69
C THR A 23 -5.66 1.08 -10.99
N ARG A 24 -4.56 1.69 -10.54
CA ARG A 24 -3.20 1.15 -10.75
C ARG A 24 -3.05 -0.28 -10.23
N ILE A 25 -3.74 -0.66 -9.15
CA ILE A 25 -3.69 -2.00 -8.58
C ILE A 25 -4.16 -3.06 -9.59
N PRO A 26 -5.45 -3.09 -10.00
CA PRO A 26 -5.92 -4.10 -10.96
C PRO A 26 -5.28 -3.96 -12.34
N LEU A 27 -4.87 -2.75 -12.75
CA LEU A 27 -4.15 -2.55 -14.02
C LEU A 27 -2.77 -3.24 -13.99
N PHE A 28 -2.00 -3.04 -12.92
CA PHE A 28 -0.66 -3.61 -12.82
C PHE A 28 -0.71 -5.14 -12.62
N GLU A 29 -1.75 -5.65 -11.96
CA GLU A 29 -2.00 -7.09 -11.82
C GLU A 29 -2.11 -7.82 -13.17
N GLN A 30 -2.50 -7.09 -14.23
CA GLN A 30 -2.62 -7.60 -15.60
C GLN A 30 -1.39 -7.31 -16.47
N SER A 31 -0.35 -6.67 -15.94
CA SER A 31 0.77 -6.17 -16.75
C SER A 31 1.66 -7.28 -17.33
N ILE A 32 1.65 -8.47 -16.73
CA ILE A 32 2.52 -9.59 -17.14
C ILE A 32 1.66 -10.85 -17.26
N PHE A 33 1.36 -11.21 -18.51
CA PHE A 33 0.57 -12.40 -18.83
C PHE A 33 1.48 -13.64 -18.96
N ILE A 34 2.01 -14.10 -17.83
CA ILE A 34 2.77 -15.36 -17.74
C ILE A 34 2.11 -16.21 -16.67
N ASN A 35 1.69 -17.41 -17.06
CA ASN A 35 1.17 -18.40 -16.12
C ASN A 35 2.25 -18.72 -15.08
N SER A 36 1.91 -18.56 -13.80
CA SER A 36 2.80 -18.96 -12.70
C SER A 36 2.29 -20.27 -12.13
N PHE A 37 1.42 -20.23 -11.12
CA PHE A 37 0.85 -21.43 -10.50
C PHE A 37 -0.61 -21.20 -10.09
N GLN A 38 -1.28 -22.27 -9.66
CA GLN A 38 -2.62 -22.20 -9.07
C GLN A 38 -2.52 -22.41 -7.56
N ASP A 39 -3.27 -21.62 -6.79
CA ASP A 39 -3.38 -21.84 -5.36
C ASP A 39 -4.23 -23.09 -5.03
N VAL A 40 -4.40 -23.37 -3.74
CA VAL A 40 -5.18 -24.53 -3.26
C VAL A 40 -6.66 -24.47 -3.63
N HIS A 41 -7.16 -23.32 -4.07
CA HIS A 41 -8.53 -23.10 -4.52
C HIS A 41 -8.65 -23.15 -6.06
N GLY A 42 -7.54 -23.36 -6.78
CA GLY A 42 -7.50 -23.39 -8.24
C GLY A 42 -7.39 -22.01 -8.89
N GLU A 43 -7.19 -20.95 -8.11
CA GLU A 43 -7.05 -19.59 -8.63
C GLU A 43 -5.64 -19.40 -9.20
N ASN A 44 -5.56 -18.87 -10.42
CA ASN A 44 -4.28 -18.54 -11.04
C ASN A 44 -3.61 -17.38 -10.29
N ILE A 45 -2.40 -17.61 -9.81
CA ILE A 45 -1.60 -16.59 -9.14
C ILE A 45 -0.65 -15.95 -10.15
N SER A 46 -0.82 -14.64 -10.35
CA SER A 46 0.04 -13.81 -11.20
C SER A 46 1.28 -13.32 -10.45
N ARG A 47 2.29 -12.87 -11.20
CA ARG A 47 3.53 -12.27 -10.62
C ARG A 47 3.29 -10.98 -9.85
N VAL A 48 2.21 -10.28 -10.19
CA VAL A 48 1.75 -9.10 -9.49
C VAL A 48 0.54 -9.53 -8.69
N THR A 49 0.62 -9.45 -7.36
CA THR A 49 -0.40 -10.05 -6.48
C THR A 49 -0.31 -9.46 -5.06
N LEU A 50 -1.41 -9.53 -4.31
CA LEU A 50 -1.37 -9.31 -2.86
C LEU A 50 -0.65 -10.46 -2.12
N GLY A 51 -0.70 -11.66 -2.69
CA GLY A 51 -0.24 -12.92 -2.09
C GLY A 51 -1.37 -13.94 -1.97
N THR A 52 -1.01 -15.13 -1.49
CA THR A 52 -1.88 -16.32 -1.36
C THR A 52 -2.29 -16.61 0.09
N GLY A 53 -1.60 -16.01 1.06
CA GLY A 53 -1.82 -16.26 2.48
C GLY A 53 -0.92 -15.41 3.37
N TYR A 54 -1.10 -15.56 4.69
CA TYR A 54 -0.12 -15.12 5.67
C TYR A 54 1.07 -16.09 5.73
N VAL A 55 2.23 -15.54 6.11
CA VAL A 55 3.41 -16.36 6.40
C VAL A 55 3.15 -17.16 7.68
N ARG A 56 3.47 -18.46 7.66
CA ARG A 56 3.20 -19.36 8.78
C ARG A 56 4.41 -19.52 9.70
N ASP A 57 5.52 -19.96 9.15
CA ASP A 57 6.71 -20.31 9.96
C ASP A 57 7.86 -19.33 9.74
N SER A 58 8.13 -18.97 8.48
CA SER A 58 9.20 -18.02 8.16
C SER A 58 9.09 -17.50 6.73
N LEU A 59 9.77 -16.38 6.44
CA LEU A 59 9.86 -15.86 5.07
C LEU A 59 10.51 -16.84 4.07
N PHE A 60 11.14 -17.92 4.53
CA PHE A 60 11.70 -18.95 3.66
C PHE A 60 10.63 -19.59 2.77
N GLU A 61 9.41 -19.78 3.28
CA GLU A 61 8.31 -20.36 2.52
C GLU A 61 7.92 -19.52 1.29
N LEU A 62 8.08 -18.19 1.37
CA LEU A 62 7.84 -17.30 0.23
C LEU A 62 8.91 -17.47 -0.85
N PHE A 63 10.16 -17.75 -0.48
CA PHE A 63 11.22 -18.02 -1.44
C PHE A 63 11.11 -19.42 -2.05
N LEU A 64 10.58 -20.39 -1.32
CA LEU A 64 10.18 -21.69 -1.90
C LEU A 64 9.01 -21.52 -2.87
N GLU A 65 7.95 -20.78 -2.50
CA GLU A 65 6.85 -20.46 -3.42
C GLU A 65 7.37 -19.76 -4.69
N ASN A 66 8.32 -18.84 -4.55
CA ASN A 66 8.98 -18.21 -5.69
C ASN A 66 9.65 -19.22 -6.62
N LEU A 67 10.41 -20.15 -6.05
CA LEU A 67 11.17 -21.15 -6.78
C LEU A 67 10.26 -22.14 -7.52
N ASP A 68 9.24 -22.63 -6.82
CA ASP A 68 8.37 -23.70 -7.32
C ASP A 68 7.26 -23.17 -8.24
N GLY A 69 6.71 -22.00 -7.90
CA GLY A 69 5.50 -21.48 -8.53
C GLY A 69 5.73 -20.49 -9.67
N TYR A 70 6.92 -19.87 -9.76
CA TYR A 70 7.16 -18.81 -10.74
C TYR A 70 8.35 -19.16 -11.64
N PRO A 71 8.13 -19.34 -12.95
CA PRO A 71 9.23 -19.51 -13.90
C PRO A 71 10.19 -18.31 -13.88
N PRO A 72 11.49 -18.47 -14.21
CA PRO A 72 12.39 -17.33 -14.36
C PRO A 72 11.93 -16.39 -15.49
N LEU A 73 11.70 -15.11 -15.20
CA LEU A 73 11.36 -14.09 -16.22
C LEU A 73 12.60 -13.58 -16.95
N LEU A 74 13.68 -13.38 -16.21
CA LEU A 74 14.98 -12.92 -16.71
C LEU A 74 15.99 -14.06 -16.53
N PRO A 75 16.15 -14.97 -17.50
CA PRO A 75 17.01 -16.16 -17.40
C PRO A 75 18.49 -15.79 -17.60
N MET A 76 18.96 -14.78 -16.86
CA MET A 76 20.34 -14.31 -16.91
C MET A 76 21.20 -15.15 -15.97
N VAL A 77 22.32 -15.63 -16.48
CA VAL A 77 23.38 -16.24 -15.65
C VAL A 77 24.28 -15.13 -15.14
N LEU A 78 24.21 -14.86 -13.85
CA LEU A 78 24.99 -13.83 -13.19
C LEU A 78 26.37 -14.37 -12.81
N LYS A 79 27.40 -13.56 -13.02
CA LYS A 79 28.80 -13.87 -12.65
C LYS A 79 29.12 -13.60 -11.18
N SER A 80 28.15 -13.13 -10.40
CA SER A 80 28.32 -12.87 -8.97
C SER A 80 28.45 -14.20 -8.22
N GLU A 81 29.34 -14.23 -7.22
CA GLU A 81 29.45 -15.38 -6.31
C GLU A 81 28.10 -15.73 -5.67
N PRO A 82 27.79 -17.02 -5.41
CA PRO A 82 26.50 -17.46 -4.90
C PRO A 82 26.07 -16.78 -3.59
N GLU A 83 27.03 -16.42 -2.74
CA GLU A 83 26.82 -15.71 -1.47
C GLU A 83 26.11 -14.38 -1.68
N TRP A 84 26.25 -13.75 -2.85
CA TRP A 84 25.53 -12.50 -3.19
C TRP A 84 24.05 -12.69 -3.45
N LEU A 85 23.59 -13.94 -3.52
CA LEU A 85 22.21 -14.34 -3.79
C LEU A 85 21.66 -13.67 -5.06
N GLY A 86 22.52 -13.43 -6.06
CA GLY A 86 22.20 -12.62 -7.24
C GLY A 86 20.97 -13.14 -7.99
N HIS A 87 20.95 -14.45 -8.26
CA HIS A 87 19.83 -15.09 -8.97
C HIS A 87 18.54 -15.07 -8.15
N LEU A 88 18.61 -15.33 -6.85
CA LEU A 88 17.46 -15.28 -5.94
C LEU A 88 16.86 -13.86 -5.87
N ARG A 89 17.72 -12.84 -5.75
CA ARG A 89 17.32 -11.42 -5.72
C ARG A 89 16.74 -10.98 -7.05
N LEU A 90 17.33 -11.38 -8.17
CA LEU A 90 16.81 -11.10 -9.51
C LEU A 90 15.44 -11.73 -9.69
N HIS A 91 15.28 -13.01 -9.35
CA HIS A 91 14.01 -13.71 -9.45
C HIS A 91 12.93 -13.04 -8.59
N ASN A 92 13.20 -12.80 -7.30
CA ASN A 92 12.29 -12.10 -6.41
C ASN A 92 12.00 -10.65 -6.87
N GLY A 93 12.95 -10.01 -7.55
CA GLY A 93 12.77 -8.69 -8.15
C GLY A 93 11.74 -8.65 -9.27
N THR A 94 11.53 -9.78 -9.96
CA THR A 94 10.51 -9.98 -11.01
C THR A 94 9.18 -10.52 -10.48
N LEU A 95 8.99 -10.47 -9.16
CA LEU A 95 7.74 -10.77 -8.48
C LEU A 95 7.30 -9.51 -7.73
N TRP A 96 6.15 -8.97 -8.07
CA TRP A 96 5.63 -7.71 -7.55
C TRP A 96 4.50 -7.97 -6.58
N ARG A 97 4.85 -8.52 -5.42
CA ARG A 97 3.92 -8.57 -4.29
C ARG A 97 3.67 -7.17 -3.75
N TRP A 98 2.43 -6.85 -3.39
CA TRP A 98 2.10 -5.54 -2.81
C TRP A 98 2.75 -5.29 -1.43
N ASN A 99 3.03 -6.36 -0.68
CA ASN A 99 4.00 -6.34 0.42
C ASN A 99 5.06 -7.38 0.09
N ARG A 100 6.30 -6.95 -0.17
CA ARG A 100 7.33 -7.83 -0.71
C ARG A 100 8.45 -8.06 0.29
N PRO A 101 8.73 -9.31 0.69
CA PRO A 101 9.95 -9.61 1.41
C PRO A 101 11.15 -9.46 0.47
N LEU A 102 12.22 -8.87 0.98
CA LEU A 102 13.47 -8.69 0.29
C LEU A 102 14.58 -9.34 1.12
N ILE A 103 15.40 -10.14 0.45
CA ILE A 103 16.67 -10.61 0.99
C ILE A 103 17.80 -9.78 0.37
N GLY A 104 18.77 -9.41 1.19
CA GLY A 104 19.91 -8.62 0.75
C GLY A 104 21.11 -8.81 1.66
N ILE A 105 22.19 -8.15 1.26
CA ILE A 105 23.48 -8.17 1.95
C ILE A 105 23.93 -6.72 2.05
N SER A 106 24.35 -6.29 3.24
CA SER A 106 24.90 -4.95 3.42
C SER A 106 26.30 -4.85 2.83
N ASP A 107 26.81 -3.62 2.68
CA ASP A 107 28.19 -3.38 2.25
C ASP A 107 29.24 -4.02 3.19
N GLN A 108 28.84 -4.35 4.43
CA GLN A 108 29.64 -5.05 5.42
C GLN A 108 29.50 -6.59 5.35
N GLY A 109 28.82 -7.13 4.34
CA GLY A 109 28.63 -8.57 4.16
C GLY A 109 27.55 -9.19 5.05
N LYS A 110 26.74 -8.39 5.76
CA LYS A 110 25.68 -8.91 6.65
C LYS A 110 24.39 -9.14 5.88
N TYR A 111 23.88 -10.38 5.92
CA TYR A 111 22.55 -10.71 5.41
C TYR A 111 21.46 -9.95 6.18
N HIS A 112 20.46 -9.46 5.46
CA HIS A 112 19.31 -8.79 6.04
C HIS A 112 18.02 -9.13 5.30
N LEU A 113 16.93 -9.02 6.03
CA LEU A 113 15.56 -9.14 5.52
C LEU A 113 14.85 -7.80 5.69
N ARG A 114 14.08 -7.41 4.67
CA ARG A 114 13.25 -6.20 4.68
C ARG A 114 11.88 -6.54 4.11
N ILE A 115 10.86 -5.78 4.52
CA ILE A 115 9.55 -5.81 3.89
C ILE A 115 9.36 -4.48 3.17
N GLU A 116 9.05 -4.55 1.88
CA GLU A 116 8.76 -3.40 1.05
C GLU A 116 7.24 -3.24 0.94
N HIS A 117 6.71 -2.14 1.46
CA HIS A 117 5.29 -1.78 1.37
C HIS A 117 5.04 -1.00 0.07
N ARG A 118 4.30 -1.59 -0.88
CA ARG A 118 4.19 -1.11 -2.27
C ARG A 118 2.78 -0.71 -2.70
N VAL A 119 1.84 -0.68 -1.76
CA VAL A 119 0.42 -0.40 -2.06
C VAL A 119 0.16 1.07 -2.32
N THR A 120 0.94 1.97 -1.75
CA THR A 120 0.72 3.42 -1.83
C THR A 120 1.06 3.95 -3.22
N ALA A 121 0.14 4.70 -3.83
CA ALA A 121 0.46 5.50 -5.01
C ALA A 121 1.41 6.66 -4.63
N ALA A 122 2.03 7.26 -5.66
CA ALA A 122 2.70 8.54 -5.50
C ALA A 122 1.72 9.57 -4.93
N GLY A 123 2.15 10.31 -3.90
CA GLY A 123 1.29 11.20 -3.14
C GLY A 123 1.04 12.53 -3.85
N PRO A 124 -0.01 13.26 -3.45
CA PRO A 124 -0.29 14.62 -3.94
C PRO A 124 0.72 15.67 -3.49
N SER A 125 1.31 15.53 -2.31
CA SER A 125 2.30 16.46 -1.78
C SER A 125 3.34 15.76 -0.92
N LEU A 126 4.51 16.39 -0.73
CA LEU A 126 5.54 15.87 0.18
C LEU A 126 4.99 15.73 1.61
N ARG A 127 4.17 16.68 2.07
CA ARG A 127 3.55 16.64 3.40
C ARG A 127 2.64 15.42 3.55
N ASP A 128 1.87 15.09 2.52
CA ASP A 128 1.03 13.90 2.50
C ASP A 128 1.84 12.60 2.52
N GLU A 129 2.94 12.54 1.76
CA GLU A 129 3.80 11.36 1.71
C GLU A 129 4.48 11.09 3.06
N VAL A 130 5.05 12.13 3.69
CA VAL A 130 5.66 11.98 5.02
C VAL A 130 4.61 11.57 6.06
N ALA A 131 3.40 12.12 5.97
CA ALA A 131 2.30 11.72 6.84
C ALA A 131 1.88 10.25 6.62
N HIS A 132 1.82 9.78 5.38
CA HIS A 132 1.56 8.36 5.09
C HIS A 132 2.66 7.44 5.64
N VAL A 133 3.94 7.84 5.54
CA VAL A 133 5.06 7.08 6.10
C VAL A 133 4.98 7.00 7.63
N ALA A 134 4.72 8.14 8.29
CA ALA A 134 4.54 8.17 9.74
C ALA A 134 3.38 7.27 10.17
N LEU A 135 2.23 7.37 9.50
CA LEU A 135 1.07 6.51 9.75
C LEU A 135 1.40 5.03 9.57
N PHE A 136 2.04 4.66 8.46
CA PHE A 136 2.44 3.28 8.20
C PHE A 136 3.37 2.75 9.28
N LYS A 137 4.36 3.54 9.69
CA LYS A 137 5.29 3.18 10.77
C LYS A 137 4.57 3.01 12.10
N GLY A 138 3.73 3.96 12.48
CA GLY A 138 2.95 3.92 13.72
C GLY A 138 2.00 2.72 13.76
N LEU A 139 1.31 2.42 12.66
CA LEU A 139 0.46 1.24 12.56
C LEU A 139 1.27 -0.06 12.62
N SER A 140 2.44 -0.10 11.98
CA SER A 140 3.31 -1.28 12.05
C SER A 140 3.80 -1.54 13.48
N ASP A 141 4.22 -0.48 14.19
CA ASP A 141 4.63 -0.58 15.59
C ASP A 141 3.48 -1.03 16.48
N TYR A 142 2.30 -0.45 16.30
CA TYR A 142 1.10 -0.85 17.03
C TYR A 142 0.74 -2.32 16.81
N LEU A 143 0.71 -2.78 15.56
CA LEU A 143 0.32 -4.15 15.22
C LEU A 143 1.33 -5.19 15.72
N VAL A 144 2.63 -4.88 15.70
CA VAL A 144 3.69 -5.77 16.22
C VAL A 144 3.64 -5.90 17.74
N GLU A 145 3.14 -4.90 18.45
CA GLU A 145 3.02 -4.91 19.92
C GLU A 145 1.67 -5.48 20.41
N MET A 146 0.80 -5.96 19.52
CA MET A 146 -0.45 -6.61 19.92
C MET A 146 -0.17 -7.93 20.64
N GLU A 147 -0.96 -8.22 21.68
CA GLU A 147 -0.88 -9.48 22.44
C GLU A 147 -1.14 -10.70 21.54
N ASP A 148 -2.21 -10.65 20.76
CA ASP A 148 -2.47 -11.64 19.71
C ASP A 148 -2.08 -11.07 18.33
N PRO A 149 -1.33 -11.84 17.52
CA PRO A 149 -1.04 -11.45 16.15
C PRO A 149 -2.31 -11.17 15.33
N PRO A 150 -2.32 -10.11 14.51
CA PRO A 150 -3.52 -9.72 13.75
C PRO A 150 -4.01 -10.79 12.76
N GLU A 151 -3.12 -11.62 12.23
CA GLU A 151 -3.44 -12.75 11.34
C GLU A 151 -4.26 -13.87 12.03
N LEU A 152 -4.27 -13.93 13.36
CA LEU A 152 -5.16 -14.83 14.10
C LEU A 152 -6.59 -14.28 14.23
N LYS A 153 -6.75 -12.97 14.02
CA LYS A 153 -8.03 -12.25 14.21
C LYS A 153 -8.72 -11.89 12.90
N LEU A 154 -7.97 -11.81 11.80
CA LEU A 154 -8.48 -11.50 10.47
C LEU A 154 -7.89 -12.49 9.48
N ASP A 155 -8.74 -13.35 8.89
CA ASP A 155 -8.29 -14.33 7.91
C ASP A 155 -7.83 -13.64 6.61
N PHE A 156 -6.96 -14.32 5.87
CA PHE A 156 -6.32 -13.74 4.68
C PHE A 156 -7.31 -13.44 3.56
N GLN A 157 -8.36 -14.24 3.38
CA GLN A 157 -9.34 -14.00 2.32
C GLN A 157 -10.15 -12.74 2.62
N THR A 158 -10.55 -12.54 3.87
CA THR A 158 -11.17 -11.29 4.32
C THR A 158 -10.21 -10.11 4.17
N ALA A 159 -8.94 -10.25 4.56
CA ALA A 159 -7.94 -9.19 4.38
C ALA A 159 -7.70 -8.84 2.90
N ARG A 160 -7.72 -9.84 2.02
CA ARG A 160 -7.64 -9.67 0.56
C ARG A 160 -8.88 -8.95 0.02
N GLN A 161 -10.08 -9.36 0.43
CA GLN A 161 -11.31 -8.69 0.05
C GLN A 161 -11.30 -7.23 0.49
N ASN A 162 -10.96 -6.95 1.75
CA ASN A 162 -10.80 -5.59 2.27
C ASN A 162 -9.84 -4.75 1.43
N PHE A 163 -8.73 -5.34 0.98
CA PHE A 163 -7.76 -4.65 0.14
C PHE A 163 -8.37 -4.19 -1.18
N TYR A 164 -9.08 -5.08 -1.89
CA TYR A 164 -9.71 -4.72 -3.16
C TYR A 164 -10.92 -3.80 -3.00
N GLU A 165 -11.69 -3.91 -1.92
CA GLU A 165 -12.75 -2.95 -1.57
C GLU A 165 -12.18 -1.55 -1.37
N CYS A 166 -11.07 -1.41 -0.64
CA CYS A 166 -10.34 -0.16 -0.47
C CYS A 166 -9.75 0.38 -1.78
N CYS A 167 -9.26 -0.50 -2.68
CA CYS A 167 -8.78 -0.06 -4.00
C CYS A 167 -9.93 0.52 -4.84
N ARG A 168 -11.12 -0.11 -4.76
CA ARG A 168 -12.28 0.29 -5.55
C ARG A 168 -12.93 1.57 -5.05
N HIS A 169 -13.13 1.67 -3.74
CA HIS A 169 -13.97 2.70 -3.11
C HIS A 169 -13.19 3.71 -2.26
N GLY A 170 -11.87 3.57 -2.17
CA GLY A 170 -11.03 4.48 -1.41
C GLY A 170 -11.44 4.54 0.06
N LEU A 171 -11.46 5.75 0.62
CA LEU A 171 -11.87 6.00 2.00
C LEU A 171 -13.36 5.67 2.28
N ARG A 172 -14.20 5.54 1.25
CA ARG A 172 -15.63 5.19 1.39
C ARG A 172 -15.87 3.67 1.49
N ALA A 173 -14.82 2.86 1.40
CA ALA A 173 -14.94 1.41 1.49
C ALA A 173 -15.49 0.95 2.86
N GLU A 174 -16.15 -0.21 2.84
CA GLU A 174 -16.65 -0.90 4.02
C GLU A 174 -15.90 -2.22 4.18
N ILE A 175 -15.10 -2.36 5.23
CA ILE A 175 -14.18 -3.49 5.43
C ILE A 175 -14.40 -4.17 6.79
N THR A 176 -14.07 -5.45 6.90
CA THR A 176 -14.05 -6.15 8.19
C THR A 176 -12.72 -5.93 8.89
N TRP A 177 -12.70 -5.56 10.17
CA TRP A 177 -11.45 -5.32 10.90
C TRP A 177 -11.12 -6.44 11.89
N ILE A 178 -9.99 -6.31 12.59
CA ILE A 178 -9.46 -7.33 13.53
C ILE A 178 -10.35 -7.56 14.76
N ASP A 179 -11.36 -6.74 14.97
CA ASP A 179 -12.40 -6.94 16.00
C ASP A 179 -13.60 -7.76 15.47
N GLY A 180 -13.51 -8.25 14.24
CA GLY A 180 -14.57 -9.01 13.56
C GLY A 180 -15.75 -8.16 13.07
N LYS A 181 -15.72 -6.84 13.27
CA LYS A 181 -16.80 -5.94 12.87
C LYS A 181 -16.55 -5.36 11.49
N ARG A 182 -17.64 -4.97 10.82
CA ARG A 182 -17.60 -4.20 9.58
C ARG A 182 -17.52 -2.71 9.88
N TRP A 183 -16.62 -2.01 9.20
CA TRP A 183 -16.32 -0.61 9.39
C TRP A 183 -16.27 0.16 8.08
N ASN A 184 -16.86 1.35 8.09
CA ASN A 184 -16.47 2.40 7.15
C ASN A 184 -15.01 2.78 7.39
N VAL A 185 -14.20 2.86 6.32
CA VAL A 185 -12.76 3.12 6.44
C VAL A 185 -12.44 4.48 7.07
N GLN A 186 -13.19 5.55 6.76
CA GLN A 186 -12.98 6.86 7.42
C GLN A 186 -13.22 6.75 8.94
N LYS A 187 -14.29 6.06 9.34
CA LYS A 187 -14.61 5.83 10.76
C LYS A 187 -13.55 4.98 11.45
N LEU A 188 -13.11 3.89 10.81
CA LEU A 188 -12.02 3.05 11.31
C LEU A 188 -10.73 3.85 11.51
N PHE A 189 -10.40 4.73 10.56
CA PHE A 189 -9.25 5.61 10.70
C PHE A 189 -9.38 6.55 11.89
N HIS A 190 -10.52 7.23 12.00
CA HIS A 190 -10.74 8.24 13.02
C HIS A 190 -10.78 7.65 14.44
N GLU A 191 -11.50 6.54 14.62
CA GLU A 191 -11.75 5.96 15.94
C GLU A 191 -10.66 4.99 16.40
N TRP A 192 -9.93 4.38 15.45
CA TRP A 192 -8.95 3.34 15.78
C TRP A 192 -7.55 3.65 15.25
N LEU A 193 -7.38 3.74 13.93
CA LEU A 193 -6.05 3.66 13.33
C LEU A 193 -5.19 4.90 13.63
N LEU A 194 -5.74 6.11 13.51
CA LEU A 194 -5.01 7.34 13.82
C LEU A 194 -4.58 7.41 15.30
N PRO A 195 -5.49 7.21 16.29
CA PRO A 195 -5.08 7.21 17.70
C PRO A 195 -3.99 6.17 18.00
N LYS A 196 -4.14 4.94 17.50
CA LYS A 196 -3.18 3.85 17.78
C LYS A 196 -1.82 4.09 17.14
N ALA A 197 -1.78 4.58 15.90
CA ALA A 197 -0.52 4.91 15.25
C ALA A 197 0.20 6.08 15.94
N SER A 198 -0.53 7.13 16.31
CA SER A 198 0.05 8.27 17.02
C SER A 198 0.59 7.88 18.40
N GLU A 199 -0.17 7.06 19.15
CA GLU A 199 0.26 6.55 20.46
C GLU A 199 1.54 5.70 20.34
N ALA A 200 1.60 4.80 19.34
CA ALA A 200 2.77 3.96 19.11
C ALA A 200 4.02 4.78 18.77
N LEU A 201 3.91 5.77 17.89
CA LEU A 201 5.03 6.67 17.55
C LEU A 201 5.48 7.52 18.74
N SER A 202 4.53 8.03 19.53
CA SER A 202 4.84 8.80 20.74
C SER A 202 5.68 7.98 21.73
N LYS A 203 5.33 6.69 21.93
CA LYS A 203 6.10 5.76 22.76
C LYS A 203 7.52 5.50 22.21
N LYS A 204 7.73 5.62 20.90
CA LYS A 204 9.05 5.51 20.26
C LYS A 204 9.81 6.84 20.20
N GLY A 205 9.30 7.90 20.83
CA GLY A 205 9.99 9.18 20.99
C GLY A 205 9.78 10.20 19.88
N VAL A 206 8.81 9.99 18.97
CA VAL A 206 8.42 11.03 18.00
C VAL A 206 7.84 12.23 18.75
N SER A 207 8.27 13.43 18.37
CA SER A 207 7.89 14.66 19.08
C SER A 207 6.40 14.97 18.95
N SER A 208 5.82 15.61 19.97
CA SER A 208 4.41 16.03 19.91
C SER A 208 4.17 17.05 18.79
N GLN A 209 5.18 17.86 18.45
CA GLN A 209 5.11 18.80 17.32
C GLN A 209 5.01 18.07 15.98
N GLU A 210 5.80 17.03 15.74
CA GLU A 210 5.70 16.23 14.51
C GLU A 210 4.35 15.49 14.42
N LEU A 211 3.88 14.92 15.54
CA LEU A 211 2.57 14.28 15.58
C LEU A 211 1.45 15.28 15.28
N GLN A 212 1.52 16.49 15.85
CA GLN A 212 0.56 17.55 15.55
C GLN A 212 0.57 17.91 14.05
N VAL A 213 1.75 18.06 13.44
CA VAL A 213 1.88 18.43 12.02
C VAL A 213 1.32 17.35 11.09
N TYR A 214 1.69 16.08 11.31
CA TYR A 214 1.34 15.00 10.39
C TYR A 214 0.02 14.31 10.72
N PHE A 215 -0.33 14.10 11.99
CA PHE A 215 -1.58 13.45 12.37
C PHE A 215 -2.72 14.46 12.47
N ASP A 216 -2.56 15.52 13.27
CA ASP A 216 -3.68 16.43 13.56
C ASP A 216 -3.96 17.42 12.44
N GLN A 217 -2.92 17.97 11.81
CA GLN A 217 -3.06 18.98 10.77
C GLN A 217 -3.06 18.41 9.35
N THR A 218 -2.68 17.15 9.13
CA THR A 218 -2.60 16.56 7.77
C THR A 218 -3.55 15.37 7.60
N LEU A 219 -3.33 14.28 8.34
CA LEU A 219 -4.10 13.04 8.16
C LEU A 219 -5.55 13.19 8.63
N LYS A 220 -5.76 13.76 9.81
CA LYS A 220 -7.10 13.88 10.40
C LYS A 220 -8.06 14.69 9.52
N PRO A 221 -7.71 15.89 9.01
CA PRO A 221 -8.58 16.63 8.10
C PRO A 221 -8.87 15.85 6.81
N ARG A 222 -7.88 15.19 6.20
CA ARG A 222 -8.06 14.34 5.01
C ARG A 222 -9.04 13.21 5.24
N ILE A 223 -8.90 12.51 6.37
CA ILE A 223 -9.78 11.40 6.73
C ILE A 223 -11.19 11.88 6.98
N LEU A 224 -11.37 13.02 7.67
CA LEU A 224 -12.70 13.56 7.97
C LEU A 224 -13.40 14.11 6.71
N SER A 225 -12.68 14.77 5.81
CA SER A 225 -13.25 15.28 4.55
C SER A 225 -13.42 14.19 3.49
N GLY A 226 -12.73 13.05 3.62
CA GLY A 226 -12.64 12.03 2.58
C GLY A 226 -11.71 12.43 1.42
N GLN A 227 -10.92 13.50 1.59
CA GLN A 227 -10.06 14.02 0.53
C GLN A 227 -8.74 13.23 0.44
N ASN A 228 -8.58 12.54 -0.69
CA ASN A 228 -7.31 12.01 -1.19
C ASN A 228 -7.09 12.50 -2.64
N GLY A 229 -5.99 12.09 -3.27
CA GLY A 229 -5.67 12.52 -4.62
C GLY A 229 -6.70 12.04 -5.65
N ALA A 230 -7.24 10.83 -5.48
CA ALA A 230 -8.32 10.33 -6.34
C ALA A 230 -9.61 11.15 -6.21
N ALA A 231 -10.02 11.48 -4.99
CA ALA A 231 -11.18 12.33 -4.74
C ALA A 231 -11.02 13.73 -5.34
N TRP A 232 -9.82 14.31 -5.25
CA TRP A 232 -9.53 15.62 -5.84
C TRP A 232 -9.64 15.58 -7.36
N GLN A 233 -8.99 14.60 -8.01
CA GLN A 233 -9.06 14.42 -9.47
C GLN A 233 -10.51 14.23 -9.95
N LYS A 234 -11.29 13.39 -9.24
CA LYS A 234 -12.71 13.18 -9.57
C LYS A 234 -13.54 14.45 -9.42
N ALA A 235 -13.32 15.21 -8.35
CA ALA A 235 -14.00 16.48 -8.14
C ALA A 235 -13.63 17.52 -9.22
N TYR A 236 -12.36 17.57 -9.64
CA TYR A 236 -11.92 18.43 -10.72
C TYR A 236 -12.65 18.13 -12.03
N ILE A 237 -12.69 16.87 -12.44
CA ILE A 237 -13.37 16.45 -13.67
C ILE A 237 -14.89 16.65 -13.58
N ALA A 238 -15.48 16.47 -12.40
CA ALA A 238 -16.90 16.76 -12.20
C ALA A 238 -17.24 18.25 -12.38
N THR A 239 -16.33 19.15 -11.98
CA THR A 239 -16.51 20.61 -12.07
C THR A 239 -16.17 21.15 -13.46
N HIS A 240 -15.09 20.68 -14.07
CA HIS A 240 -14.52 21.26 -15.30
C HIS A 240 -14.81 20.42 -16.56
N GLY A 241 -15.43 19.26 -16.42
CA GLY A 241 -15.54 18.27 -17.49
C GLY A 241 -14.24 17.47 -17.67
N PRO A 242 -14.14 16.62 -18.72
CA PRO A 242 -12.99 15.73 -18.95
C PRO A 242 -11.71 16.45 -19.43
N ASP A 243 -11.38 17.60 -18.84
CA ASP A 243 -10.15 18.34 -19.07
C ASP A 243 -8.98 17.76 -18.25
N PHE A 244 -8.43 16.65 -18.73
CA PHE A 244 -7.31 15.96 -18.07
C PHE A 244 -6.00 16.75 -18.13
N GLN A 245 -5.83 17.62 -19.13
CA GLN A 245 -4.67 18.49 -19.23
C GLN A 245 -4.73 19.58 -18.15
N GLY A 246 -5.86 20.29 -18.07
CA GLY A 246 -6.11 21.26 -17.01
C GLY A 246 -6.03 20.64 -15.62
N MET A 247 -6.56 19.43 -15.44
CA MET A 247 -6.45 18.69 -14.17
C MET A 247 -5.00 18.47 -13.78
N THR A 248 -4.15 18.04 -14.73
CA THR A 248 -2.74 17.76 -14.48
C THR A 248 -1.96 19.02 -14.17
N GLU A 249 -2.23 20.12 -14.87
CA GLU A 249 -1.61 21.43 -14.60
C GLU A 249 -1.99 21.96 -13.21
N ALA A 250 -3.28 21.92 -12.87
CA ALA A 250 -3.76 22.32 -11.54
C ALA A 250 -3.22 21.42 -10.42
N TYR A 251 -3.10 20.11 -10.67
CA TYR A 251 -2.49 19.17 -9.74
C TYR A 251 -1.02 19.51 -9.49
N PHE A 252 -0.25 19.79 -10.56
CA PHE A 252 1.15 20.19 -10.45
C PHE A 252 1.33 21.50 -9.67
N GLN A 253 0.54 22.53 -9.97
CA GLN A 253 0.58 23.80 -9.24
C GLN A 253 0.27 23.62 -7.75
N ASN A 254 -0.72 22.79 -7.42
CA ASN A 254 -1.05 22.46 -6.04
C ASN A 254 0.07 21.69 -5.33
N GLN A 255 0.70 20.73 -6.02
CA GLN A 255 1.84 19.98 -5.50
C GLN A 255 3.03 20.91 -5.18
N GLU A 256 3.35 21.87 -6.06
CA GLU A 256 4.40 22.87 -5.85
C GLU A 256 4.13 23.80 -4.65
N SER A 257 2.86 24.01 -4.29
CA SER A 257 2.51 24.80 -3.10
C SER A 257 2.94 24.15 -1.78
N GLY A 258 3.25 22.84 -1.80
CA GLY A 258 3.60 22.05 -0.62
C GLY A 258 2.44 21.82 0.36
N ARG A 259 1.25 22.36 0.08
CA ARG A 259 0.05 22.17 0.89
C ARG A 259 -0.48 20.75 0.74
N PRO A 260 -1.04 20.16 1.81
CA PRO A 260 -1.64 18.85 1.74
C PRO A 260 -2.95 18.87 0.94
N VAL A 261 -3.31 17.75 0.33
CA VAL A 261 -4.44 17.67 -0.62
C VAL A 261 -5.80 18.08 -0.06
N HIS A 262 -6.02 18.01 1.26
CA HIS A 262 -7.26 18.49 1.87
C HIS A 262 -7.43 20.01 1.84
N GLU A 263 -6.37 20.77 1.56
CA GLU A 263 -6.40 22.22 1.43
C GLU A 263 -6.51 22.70 -0.04
N TRP A 264 -6.52 21.77 -0.99
CA TRP A 264 -6.58 22.09 -2.40
C TRP A 264 -8.02 22.42 -2.80
N SER A 265 -8.20 23.56 -3.47
CA SER A 265 -9.46 23.89 -4.12
C SER A 265 -9.60 23.10 -5.41
N VAL A 266 -10.86 22.94 -5.84
CA VAL A 266 -11.22 22.55 -7.20
C VAL A 266 -11.68 23.78 -7.93
#